data_AF-A0A5C6BFA2-F1
#
_entry.id   AF-A0A5C6BFA2-F1
#
_cell.length_a   1.000
_cell.length_b   1.000
_cell.length_c   1.000
_cell.angle_alpha   90.00
_cell.angle_beta   90.00
_cell.angle_gamma   90.00
#
_symmetry.space_group_name_H-M   'P 1'
#
loop_
_entity.id
_entity.type
_entity.pdbx_description
1 polymer ?
#
loop_
_entity_poly.entity_id
_entity_poly.type
_entity_poly.pdbx_seq_one_letter_code
_entity_poly.pdbx_strand_id
1 'polypeptide(L)'
;MLNQQSHPFRIGLLLSAFLVSIAGCTPKVIVRKNPDDCDRGIRYYRPKPYLKIEPAEIAISKTETSIAPGMVRISLVYLPDFSEEYSISVRSGCGIADVGIKLEDGWNLTEISQELDSQTDENVEAIGSVLSAASGLIPTSANERTAENVSFTVPARNVPIGFYESVVGRDQCNVKRLYGFRYLGFIPFAGCPIEMNGHSHASCQDPGACGQHPAGSLYGLTFVGGEMVFQPLDVMAVTPAVSARALGDKPSAEATTTQPTEIDTPAGVFEPGGVETRLHAYLASLGLEVEAVHATPVGDDFHIRVTIPLDIPSHPIHEAITDWLAERYPNSESFVVQIENESQP
;
A
#
# COMPACT_ATOMS: atom_id res chain seq x y z
N MET A 1 -80.37 8.57 44.46
CA MET A 1 -79.42 9.64 44.06
C MET A 1 -78.02 9.13 44.31
N LEU A 2 -77.36 8.56 43.31
CA LEU A 2 -75.96 8.17 43.35
C LEU A 2 -75.23 9.03 42.33
N ASN A 3 -74.33 9.86 42.85
CA ASN A 3 -73.68 10.95 42.14
C ASN A 3 -72.49 10.39 41.36
N GLN A 4 -72.68 10.13 40.08
CA GLN A 4 -71.66 9.63 39.16
C GLN A 4 -70.90 10.82 38.58
N GLN A 5 -69.96 11.37 39.35
CA GLN A 5 -69.13 12.48 38.93
C GLN A 5 -67.92 11.96 38.14
N SER A 6 -67.85 12.39 36.89
CA SER A 6 -66.93 11.96 35.86
C SER A 6 -65.51 12.50 36.09
N HIS A 7 -64.51 11.62 36.02
CA HIS A 7 -63.08 11.96 36.00
C HIS A 7 -62.41 11.61 34.64
N PRO A 8 -62.84 12.19 33.50
CA PRO A 8 -62.23 11.90 32.20
C PRO A 8 -60.80 12.46 32.10
N PHE A 9 -60.46 13.50 32.88
CA PHE A 9 -59.18 14.20 32.77
C PHE A 9 -58.00 13.46 33.44
N ARG A 10 -58.25 12.66 34.49
CA ARG A 10 -57.19 11.90 35.19
C ARG A 10 -56.80 10.61 34.46
N ILE A 11 -57.75 10.00 33.76
CA ILE A 11 -57.51 8.78 32.96
C ILE A 11 -56.65 9.11 31.73
N GLY A 12 -56.90 10.25 31.08
CA GLY A 12 -56.11 10.71 29.92
C GLY A 12 -54.63 10.97 30.25
N LEU A 13 -54.33 11.58 31.41
CA LEU A 13 -52.96 11.86 31.84
C LEU A 13 -52.16 10.58 32.15
N LEU A 14 -52.81 9.59 32.78
CA LEU A 14 -52.17 8.30 33.11
C LEU A 14 -51.91 7.45 31.86
N LEU A 15 -52.83 7.44 30.88
CA LEU A 15 -52.63 6.75 29.60
C LEU A 15 -51.53 7.42 28.75
N SER A 16 -51.46 8.75 28.75
CA SER A 16 -50.39 9.51 28.09
C SER A 16 -49.01 9.21 28.69
N ALA A 17 -48.88 9.18 30.01
CA ALA A 17 -47.61 8.87 30.67
C ALA A 17 -47.17 7.40 30.43
N PHE A 18 -48.13 6.47 30.36
CA PHE A 18 -47.85 5.08 30.02
C PHE A 18 -47.34 4.93 28.59
N LEU A 19 -47.98 5.57 27.60
CA LEU A 19 -47.55 5.52 26.20
C LEU A 19 -46.13 6.08 25.97
N VAL A 20 -45.74 7.14 26.68
CA VAL A 20 -44.38 7.72 26.59
C VAL A 20 -43.32 6.80 27.21
N SER A 21 -43.69 5.98 28.20
CA SER A 21 -42.75 5.09 28.90
C SER A 21 -42.37 3.85 28.07
N ILE A 22 -43.22 3.41 27.14
CA ILE A 22 -43.00 2.20 26.35
C ILE A 22 -42.09 2.46 25.15
N ALA A 23 -42.01 3.72 24.67
CA ALA A 23 -41.20 4.08 23.51
C ALA A 23 -39.67 4.00 23.75
N GLY A 24 -39.22 3.91 25.01
CA GLY A 24 -37.80 3.81 25.36
C GLY A 24 -37.23 2.38 25.36
N CYS A 25 -38.08 1.36 25.21
CA CYS A 25 -37.72 -0.05 25.38
C CYS A 25 -37.60 -0.82 24.06
N THR A 26 -37.52 -0.15 22.92
CA THR A 26 -37.33 -0.84 21.64
C THR A 26 -35.89 -1.34 21.52
N PRO A 27 -35.66 -2.56 21.02
CA PRO A 27 -34.31 -3.03 20.74
C PRO A 27 -33.62 -2.05 19.77
N LYS A 28 -32.33 -1.78 20.03
CA LYS A 28 -31.56 -0.82 19.23
C LYS A 28 -30.13 -1.30 19.04
N VAL A 29 -29.69 -1.32 17.78
CA VAL A 29 -28.28 -1.43 17.43
C VAL A 29 -27.72 -0.03 17.22
N ILE A 30 -26.63 0.27 17.93
CA ILE A 30 -25.93 1.54 17.84
C ILE A 30 -24.55 1.24 17.30
N VAL A 31 -24.24 1.78 16.13
CA VAL A 31 -22.88 1.79 15.58
C VAL A 31 -22.26 3.15 15.86
N ARG A 32 -21.09 3.18 16.46
CA ARG A 32 -20.33 4.41 16.74
C ARG A 32 -19.02 4.37 15.97
N LYS A 33 -18.69 5.44 15.28
CA LYS A 33 -17.37 5.65 14.67
C LYS A 33 -16.43 6.24 15.72
N ASN A 34 -15.20 5.75 15.78
CA ASN A 34 -14.14 6.18 16.70
C ASN A 34 -14.61 6.17 18.16
N PRO A 35 -14.97 5.00 18.71
CA PRO A 35 -15.45 4.87 20.08
C PRO A 35 -14.41 5.34 21.10
N ASP A 36 -14.86 5.97 22.19
CA ASP A 36 -13.98 6.33 23.31
C ASP A 36 -13.69 5.13 24.22
N ASP A 37 -12.78 5.31 25.18
CA ASP A 37 -12.40 4.27 26.15
C ASP A 37 -13.55 3.81 27.07
N CYS A 38 -14.64 4.58 27.15
CA CYS A 38 -15.84 4.24 27.93
C CYS A 38 -16.85 3.41 27.12
N ASP A 39 -16.65 3.27 25.82
CA ASP A 39 -17.52 2.50 24.95
C ASP A 39 -17.41 1.00 25.24
N ARG A 40 -18.57 0.38 25.51
CA ARG A 40 -18.69 -1.05 25.84
C ARG A 40 -19.18 -1.89 24.66
N GLY A 41 -19.26 -1.31 23.47
CA GLY A 41 -19.62 -2.03 22.25
C GLY A 41 -18.50 -2.97 21.82
N ILE A 42 -18.86 -3.94 20.97
CA ILE A 42 -17.89 -4.80 20.31
C ILE A 42 -17.17 -3.95 19.26
N ARG A 43 -15.85 -3.79 19.43
CA ARG A 43 -15.00 -3.02 18.53
C ARG A 43 -14.62 -3.83 17.29
N TYR A 44 -14.60 -3.18 16.14
CA TYR A 44 -14.18 -3.75 14.87
C TYR A 44 -13.56 -2.66 14.00
N TYR A 45 -12.84 -3.08 12.95
CA TYR A 45 -12.14 -2.17 12.04
C TYR A 45 -12.59 -2.43 10.62
N ARG A 46 -12.56 -1.40 9.77
CA ARG A 46 -12.80 -1.61 8.34
C ARG A 46 -11.57 -2.28 7.71
N PRO A 47 -11.77 -3.28 6.83
CA PRO A 47 -10.68 -3.88 6.09
C PRO A 47 -10.10 -2.88 5.10
N LYS A 48 -8.78 -2.76 5.10
CA LYS A 48 -8.03 -1.95 4.13
C LYS A 48 -7.07 -2.83 3.33
N PRO A 49 -7.05 -2.68 1.99
CA PRO A 49 -6.16 -3.46 1.15
C PRO A 49 -4.71 -2.98 1.24
N TYR A 50 -3.79 -3.93 1.30
CA TYR A 50 -2.34 -3.73 1.23
C TYR A 50 -1.76 -4.66 0.16
N LEU A 51 -0.74 -4.18 -0.54
CA LEU A 51 0.10 -5.06 -1.36
C LEU A 51 1.17 -5.67 -0.46
N LYS A 52 1.21 -6.99 -0.40
CA LYS A 52 2.27 -7.75 0.26
C LYS A 52 3.25 -8.22 -0.81
N ILE A 53 4.50 -7.82 -0.68
CA ILE A 53 5.59 -8.25 -1.55
C ILE A 53 6.48 -9.20 -0.78
N GLU A 54 6.69 -10.39 -1.33
CA GLU A 54 7.51 -11.47 -0.77
C GLU A 54 8.49 -11.99 -1.82
N PRO A 55 9.60 -12.62 -1.43
CA PRO A 55 10.40 -13.41 -2.38
C PRO A 55 9.52 -14.44 -3.08
N ALA A 56 9.67 -14.58 -4.39
CA ALA A 56 8.96 -15.63 -5.10
C ALA A 56 9.59 -16.99 -4.81
N GLU A 57 8.74 -17.98 -4.52
CA GLU A 57 9.14 -19.37 -4.32
C GLU A 57 8.82 -20.17 -5.59
N ILE A 58 9.79 -20.91 -6.10
CA ILE A 58 9.62 -21.89 -7.18
C ILE A 58 9.63 -23.29 -6.56
N ALA A 59 8.64 -24.09 -6.91
CA ALA A 59 8.64 -25.50 -6.56
C ALA A 59 9.71 -26.24 -7.39
N ILE A 60 10.78 -26.70 -6.73
CA ILE A 60 11.79 -27.58 -7.35
C ILE A 60 11.23 -29.01 -7.41
N SER A 61 10.51 -29.41 -6.36
CA SER A 61 9.85 -30.71 -6.27
C SER A 61 8.51 -30.59 -5.53
N LYS A 62 7.77 -31.70 -5.38
CA LYS A 62 6.50 -31.72 -4.62
C LYS A 62 6.66 -31.35 -3.15
N THR A 63 7.87 -31.42 -2.61
CA THR A 63 8.17 -31.21 -1.18
C THR A 63 9.19 -30.13 -0.93
N GLU A 64 9.78 -29.55 -1.97
CA GLU A 64 10.87 -28.58 -1.86
C GLU A 64 10.60 -27.36 -2.72
N THR A 65 10.67 -26.21 -2.07
CA THR A 65 10.56 -24.89 -2.68
C THR A 65 11.87 -24.14 -2.50
N SER A 66 12.32 -23.44 -3.53
CA SER A 66 13.49 -22.57 -3.47
C SER A 66 13.10 -21.15 -3.88
N ILE A 67 13.82 -20.17 -3.34
CA ILE A 67 13.60 -18.76 -3.66
C ILE A 67 14.18 -18.50 -5.05
N ALA A 68 13.37 -17.90 -5.92
CA ALA A 68 13.76 -17.43 -7.23
C ALA A 68 14.52 -16.10 -7.12
N PRO A 69 15.83 -16.06 -7.40
CA PRO A 69 16.58 -14.81 -7.36
C PRO A 69 15.99 -13.80 -8.34
N GLY A 70 15.82 -12.55 -7.89
CA GLY A 70 15.30 -11.47 -8.74
C GLY A 70 13.79 -11.55 -9.04
N MET A 71 13.04 -12.46 -8.42
CA MET A 71 11.58 -12.54 -8.59
C MET A 71 10.88 -12.28 -7.25
N VAL A 72 9.76 -11.55 -7.31
CA VAL A 72 8.90 -11.30 -6.14
C VAL A 72 7.48 -11.74 -6.41
N ARG A 73 6.83 -12.28 -5.39
CA ARG A 73 5.40 -12.59 -5.35
C ARG A 73 4.68 -11.41 -4.74
N ILE A 74 3.69 -10.90 -5.46
CA ILE A 74 2.84 -9.79 -5.02
C ILE A 74 1.47 -10.37 -4.74
N SER A 75 0.93 -10.12 -3.56
CA SER A 75 -0.42 -10.53 -3.18
C SER A 75 -1.19 -9.38 -2.53
N LEU A 76 -2.51 -9.40 -2.70
CA LEU A 76 -3.41 -8.48 -2.01
C LEU A 76 -3.79 -9.07 -0.64
N VAL A 77 -3.56 -8.32 0.43
CA VAL A 77 -3.92 -8.72 1.79
C VAL A 77 -4.76 -7.63 2.43
N TYR A 78 -5.85 -8.02 3.11
CA TYR A 78 -6.70 -7.08 3.85
C TYR A 78 -6.31 -7.10 5.33
N LEU A 79 -6.05 -5.92 5.89
CA LEU A 79 -5.68 -5.73 7.30
C LEU A 79 -6.57 -4.67 7.94
N PRO A 80 -6.63 -4.60 9.29
CA PRO A 80 -7.39 -3.57 10.00
C PRO A 80 -6.93 -2.16 9.63
N ASP A 81 -7.88 -1.26 9.35
CA ASP A 81 -7.62 0.18 9.30
C ASP A 81 -7.92 0.83 10.66
N PHE A 82 -6.88 1.09 11.44
CA PHE A 82 -7.01 1.71 12.77
C PHE A 82 -7.54 3.16 12.73
N SER A 83 -7.53 3.82 11.57
CA SER A 83 -8.16 5.14 11.42
C SER A 83 -9.69 5.05 11.27
N GLU A 84 -10.19 3.84 11.02
CA GLU A 84 -11.60 3.53 10.79
C GLU A 84 -12.05 2.46 11.81
N GLU A 85 -11.89 2.77 13.10
CA GLU A 85 -12.42 1.99 14.22
C GLU A 85 -13.91 2.27 14.45
N TYR A 86 -14.67 1.22 14.72
CA TYR A 86 -16.08 1.29 15.02
C TYR A 86 -16.42 0.43 16.24
N SER A 87 -17.51 0.76 16.93
CA SER A 87 -18.11 -0.15 17.93
C SER A 87 -19.58 -0.42 17.62
N ILE A 88 -20.02 -1.65 17.90
CA ILE A 88 -21.42 -2.06 17.84
C ILE A 88 -21.90 -2.33 19.26
N SER A 89 -22.91 -1.59 19.69
CA SER A 89 -23.63 -1.84 20.94
C SER A 89 -25.05 -2.27 20.62
N VAL A 90 -25.41 -3.46 21.09
CA VAL A 90 -26.77 -4.00 20.98
C VAL A 90 -27.47 -3.78 22.31
N ARG A 91 -28.62 -3.13 22.28
CA ARG A 91 -29.54 -3.07 23.42
C ARG A 91 -30.74 -3.94 23.10
N SER A 92 -30.87 -5.06 23.79
CA SER A 92 -32.08 -5.88 23.80
C SER A 92 -33.15 -5.08 24.56
N GLY A 93 -34.26 -4.78 23.89
CA GLY A 93 -35.36 -4.01 24.44
C GLY A 93 -36.20 -4.80 25.45
N CYS A 94 -37.50 -4.50 25.53
CA CYS A 94 -38.49 -5.38 26.17
C CYS A 94 -38.77 -6.59 25.27
N GLY A 95 -37.79 -7.48 25.13
CA GLY A 95 -37.88 -8.71 24.33
C GLY A 95 -36.55 -9.48 24.33
N ILE A 96 -36.60 -10.75 23.94
CA ILE A 96 -35.40 -11.52 23.65
C ILE A 96 -34.94 -11.09 22.25
N ALA A 97 -33.75 -10.51 22.17
CA ALA A 97 -33.11 -10.18 20.90
C ALA A 97 -31.79 -10.94 20.85
N ASP A 98 -31.78 -12.02 20.07
CA ASP A 98 -30.58 -12.82 19.84
C ASP A 98 -29.85 -12.23 18.63
N VAL A 99 -28.87 -11.38 18.93
CA VAL A 99 -28.00 -10.75 17.93
C VAL A 99 -26.65 -11.46 17.95
N GLY A 100 -26.37 -12.24 16.91
CA GLY A 100 -25.06 -12.82 16.65
C GLY A 100 -24.18 -11.83 15.90
N ILE A 101 -23.02 -11.51 16.46
CA ILE A 101 -21.99 -10.71 15.78
C ILE A 101 -20.82 -11.64 15.50
N LYS A 102 -20.46 -11.79 14.22
CA LYS A 102 -19.33 -12.61 13.81
C LYS A 102 -18.22 -11.69 13.33
N LEU A 103 -17.07 -11.82 13.98
CA LEU A 103 -15.83 -11.20 13.55
C LEU A 103 -14.94 -12.29 12.94
N GLU A 104 -14.44 -12.03 11.75
CA GLU A 104 -13.33 -12.78 11.17
C GLU A 104 -12.02 -12.21 11.74
N ASP A 105 -11.11 -13.10 12.14
CA ASP A 105 -9.82 -12.77 12.77
C ASP A 105 -9.91 -11.84 14.00
N GLY A 106 -11.09 -11.73 14.61
CA GLY A 106 -11.34 -10.91 15.80
C GLY A 106 -11.44 -9.40 15.55
N TRP A 107 -11.40 -8.94 14.30
CA TRP A 107 -11.43 -7.51 13.97
C TRP A 107 -12.32 -7.15 12.78
N ASN A 108 -12.52 -8.06 11.83
CA ASN A 108 -13.27 -7.81 10.60
C ASN A 108 -14.73 -8.23 10.79
N LEU A 109 -15.65 -7.28 10.81
CA LEU A 109 -17.07 -7.59 10.91
C LEU A 109 -17.57 -8.21 9.60
N THR A 110 -17.82 -9.52 9.62
CA THR A 110 -18.28 -10.27 8.44
C THR A 110 -19.78 -10.55 8.47
N GLU A 111 -20.37 -10.66 9.67
CA GLU A 111 -21.79 -10.99 9.79
C GLU A 111 -22.41 -10.33 11.03
N ILE A 112 -23.64 -9.85 10.86
CA ILE A 112 -24.56 -9.53 11.95
C ILE A 112 -25.82 -10.36 11.70
N SER A 113 -26.00 -11.44 12.46
CA SER A 113 -27.24 -12.22 12.47
C SER A 113 -28.16 -11.67 13.55
N GLN A 114 -29.45 -11.52 13.24
CA GLN A 114 -30.46 -11.17 14.22
C GLN A 114 -31.65 -12.11 14.05
N GLU A 115 -31.90 -12.92 15.06
CA GLU A 115 -33.16 -13.65 15.16
C GLU A 115 -34.12 -12.77 15.96
N LEU A 116 -34.99 -12.06 15.24
CA LEU A 116 -36.12 -11.36 15.83
C LEU A 116 -37.33 -12.30 15.76
N ASP A 117 -37.96 -12.57 16.90
CA ASP A 117 -39.23 -13.29 16.92
C ASP A 117 -40.23 -12.56 16.01
N SER A 118 -40.58 -13.21 14.91
CA SER A 118 -41.28 -12.70 13.72
C SER A 118 -42.68 -12.10 13.93
N GLN A 119 -43.12 -11.91 15.18
CA GLN A 119 -44.44 -11.35 15.48
C GLN A 119 -44.51 -9.82 15.42
N THR A 120 -43.43 -9.13 15.03
CA THR A 120 -43.42 -7.66 14.86
C THR A 120 -42.78 -7.27 13.54
N ASP A 121 -43.53 -7.46 12.44
CA ASP A 121 -43.14 -7.17 11.05
C ASP A 121 -42.66 -5.72 10.80
N GLU A 122 -42.90 -4.81 11.75
CA GLU A 122 -42.60 -3.38 11.62
C GLU A 122 -41.15 -3.00 11.96
N ASN A 123 -40.37 -3.87 12.64
CA ASN A 123 -39.00 -3.54 13.08
C ASN A 123 -37.89 -3.93 12.08
N VAL A 124 -38.20 -4.75 11.07
CA VAL A 124 -37.21 -5.25 10.09
C VAL A 124 -36.68 -4.11 9.20
N GLU A 125 -37.52 -3.11 8.89
CA GLU A 125 -37.18 -2.00 7.98
C GLU A 125 -36.15 -1.02 8.60
N ALA A 126 -36.20 -0.82 9.92
CA ALA A 126 -35.28 0.08 10.62
C ALA A 126 -33.83 -0.46 10.67
N ILE A 127 -33.66 -1.78 10.67
CA ILE A 127 -32.34 -2.43 10.77
C ILE A 127 -31.66 -2.55 9.41
N GLY A 128 -32.43 -2.73 8.33
CA GLY A 128 -31.93 -2.64 6.96
C GLY A 128 -31.28 -1.27 6.65
N SER A 129 -31.75 -0.19 7.28
CA SER A 129 -31.16 1.15 7.16
C SER A 129 -29.78 1.28 7.84
N VAL A 130 -29.54 0.53 8.94
CA VAL A 130 -28.26 0.52 9.66
C VAL A 130 -27.22 -0.33 8.91
N LEU A 131 -27.65 -1.49 8.40
CA LEU A 131 -26.82 -2.31 7.51
C LEU A 131 -26.43 -1.54 6.25
N SER A 132 -27.35 -0.80 5.62
CA SER A 132 -27.03 0.02 4.44
C SER A 132 -26.19 1.26 4.75
N ALA A 133 -26.37 1.91 5.91
CA ALA A 133 -25.51 3.02 6.33
C ALA A 133 -24.08 2.58 6.69
N ALA A 134 -23.92 1.38 7.26
CA ALA A 134 -22.61 0.75 7.51
C ALA A 134 -22.00 0.13 6.24
N SER A 135 -22.83 -0.31 5.29
CA SER A 135 -22.42 -0.97 4.04
C SER A 135 -22.28 -0.05 2.84
N GLY A 136 -22.67 1.23 2.92
CA GLY A 136 -22.60 2.22 1.82
C GLY A 136 -21.18 2.54 1.32
N LEU A 137 -20.16 1.93 1.91
CA LEU A 137 -18.75 1.97 1.46
C LEU A 137 -18.10 0.58 1.44
N ILE A 138 -18.88 -0.50 1.60
CA ILE A 138 -18.40 -1.87 1.31
C ILE A 138 -18.62 -2.04 -0.19
N PRO A 139 -17.57 -2.31 -0.99
CA PRO A 139 -17.76 -2.51 -2.43
C PRO A 139 -18.84 -3.57 -2.65
N THR A 140 -19.91 -3.20 -3.35
CA THR A 140 -21.10 -4.01 -3.68
C THR A 140 -20.79 -5.21 -4.60
N SER A 141 -19.57 -5.71 -4.57
CA SER A 141 -19.12 -6.95 -5.20
C SER A 141 -18.97 -8.11 -4.21
N ALA A 142 -19.59 -8.01 -3.02
CA ALA A 142 -19.72 -9.11 -2.07
C ALA A 142 -20.92 -10.03 -2.41
N ASN A 143 -21.09 -10.37 -3.70
CA ASN A 143 -21.47 -11.76 -3.97
C ASN A 143 -20.27 -12.59 -3.54
N GLU A 144 -20.53 -13.71 -2.88
CA GLU A 144 -19.65 -14.75 -2.34
C GLU A 144 -18.62 -15.31 -3.34
N ARG A 145 -17.91 -14.44 -4.05
CA ARG A 145 -16.59 -14.71 -4.57
C ARG A 145 -15.71 -14.55 -3.36
N THR A 146 -15.38 -15.67 -2.73
CA THR A 146 -14.11 -15.85 -2.01
C THR A 146 -13.12 -14.96 -2.73
N ALA A 147 -12.69 -13.86 -2.12
CA ALA A 147 -11.83 -12.90 -2.81
C ALA A 147 -10.66 -13.71 -3.34
N GLU A 148 -10.65 -13.98 -4.66
CA GLU A 148 -9.63 -14.82 -5.25
C GLU A 148 -8.32 -14.19 -4.82
N ASN A 149 -7.46 -14.97 -4.17
CA ASN A 149 -6.16 -14.49 -3.71
C ASN A 149 -5.39 -14.07 -4.96
N VAL A 150 -5.54 -12.80 -5.35
CA VAL A 150 -4.89 -12.22 -6.51
C VAL A 150 -3.42 -12.17 -6.13
N SER A 151 -2.68 -13.12 -6.68
CA SER A 151 -1.24 -13.19 -6.52
C SER A 151 -0.58 -13.42 -7.87
N PHE A 152 0.51 -12.72 -8.10
CA PHE A 152 1.29 -12.85 -9.32
C PHE A 152 2.76 -12.64 -9.02
N THR A 153 3.61 -13.25 -9.83
CA THR A 153 5.05 -13.26 -9.66
C THR A 153 5.68 -12.46 -10.78
N VAL A 154 6.58 -11.53 -10.45
CA VAL A 154 7.25 -10.66 -11.42
C VAL A 154 8.74 -10.57 -11.14
N PRO A 155 9.58 -10.35 -12.17
CA PRO A 155 10.95 -9.95 -11.95
C PRO A 155 10.97 -8.58 -11.27
N ALA A 156 11.87 -8.39 -10.31
CA ALA A 156 11.97 -7.16 -9.55
C ALA A 156 13.41 -6.85 -9.14
N ARG A 157 13.73 -5.55 -9.11
CA ARG A 157 15.02 -5.03 -8.66
C ARG A 157 14.81 -3.86 -7.72
N ASN A 158 15.55 -3.88 -6.60
CA ASN A 158 15.48 -2.85 -5.56
C ASN A 158 14.06 -2.63 -5.00
N VAL A 159 13.21 -3.66 -4.97
CA VAL A 159 11.88 -3.59 -4.36
C VAL A 159 11.97 -4.12 -2.93
N PRO A 160 11.76 -3.28 -1.89
CA PRO A 160 11.72 -3.76 -0.52
C PRO A 160 10.65 -4.83 -0.29
N ILE A 161 10.99 -5.88 0.44
CA ILE A 161 10.03 -6.92 0.84
C ILE A 161 9.19 -6.39 2.00
N GLY A 162 7.87 -6.58 1.97
CA GLY A 162 6.97 -6.16 3.03
C GLY A 162 5.62 -5.68 2.52
N PHE A 163 4.93 -4.90 3.36
CA PHE A 163 3.63 -4.32 3.04
C PHE A 163 3.77 -2.95 2.41
N TYR A 164 2.86 -2.68 1.48
CA TYR A 164 2.71 -1.42 0.80
C TYR A 164 1.26 -0.96 0.87
N GLU A 165 1.10 0.32 1.14
CA GLU A 165 -0.19 0.99 1.19
C GLU A 165 -0.39 1.86 -0.04
N SER A 166 -1.55 1.76 -0.68
CA SER A 166 -1.92 2.64 -1.78
C SER A 166 -2.04 4.09 -1.30
N VAL A 167 -1.33 5.01 -1.94
CA VAL A 167 -1.43 6.46 -1.69
C VAL A 167 -2.45 7.05 -2.65
N VAL A 168 -3.64 7.38 -2.14
CA VAL A 168 -4.72 7.98 -2.92
C VAL A 168 -4.86 9.44 -2.53
N GLY A 169 -4.89 10.34 -3.51
CA GLY A 169 -5.08 11.77 -3.33
C GLY A 169 -6.14 12.31 -4.28
N ARG A 170 -6.44 13.59 -4.19
CA ARG A 170 -7.25 14.29 -5.20
C ARG A 170 -6.34 15.16 -6.07
N ASP A 171 -6.63 15.23 -7.36
CA ASP A 171 -5.94 16.15 -8.27
C ASP A 171 -6.53 17.59 -8.19
N GLN A 172 -5.96 18.51 -8.97
CA GLN A 172 -6.45 19.89 -9.09
C GLN A 172 -7.91 20.01 -9.57
N CYS A 173 -8.44 18.95 -10.19
CA CYS A 173 -9.84 18.85 -10.63
C CYS A 173 -10.73 18.15 -9.59
N ASN A 174 -10.22 17.91 -8.37
CA ASN A 174 -10.91 17.22 -7.28
C ASN A 174 -11.23 15.74 -7.58
N VAL A 175 -10.54 15.13 -8.55
CA VAL A 175 -10.72 13.72 -8.93
C VAL A 175 -9.77 12.86 -8.10
N LYS A 176 -10.29 11.79 -7.47
CA LYS A 176 -9.47 10.83 -6.73
C LYS A 176 -8.57 10.05 -7.69
N ARG A 177 -7.27 9.97 -7.41
CA ARG A 177 -6.28 9.21 -8.18
C ARG A 177 -5.34 8.44 -7.25
N LEU A 178 -4.88 7.29 -7.72
CA LEU A 178 -3.78 6.56 -7.12
C LEU A 178 -2.47 7.23 -7.56
N TYR A 179 -1.71 7.75 -6.59
CA TYR A 179 -0.42 8.40 -6.83
C TYR A 179 0.75 7.43 -6.72
N GLY A 180 0.59 6.32 -5.99
CA GLY A 180 1.65 5.34 -5.82
C GLY A 180 1.40 4.44 -4.62
N PHE A 181 2.50 3.87 -4.11
CA PHE A 181 2.48 2.95 -2.99
C PHE A 181 3.55 3.32 -1.97
N ARG A 182 3.14 3.53 -0.73
CA ARG A 182 4.06 3.78 0.39
C ARG A 182 4.48 2.45 1.01
N TYR A 183 5.79 2.23 1.10
CA TYR A 183 6.35 1.08 1.82
C TYR A 183 6.14 1.24 3.34
N LEU A 184 5.61 0.20 3.98
CA LEU A 184 5.35 0.15 5.43
C LEU A 184 6.29 -0.82 6.18
N GLY A 185 7.04 -1.66 5.46
CA GLY A 185 7.84 -2.73 6.07
C GLY A 185 7.01 -3.95 6.46
N PHE A 186 7.55 -4.75 7.39
CA PHE A 186 6.92 -5.99 7.86
C PHE A 186 5.92 -5.78 8.99
N ILE A 187 5.84 -4.56 9.52
CA ILE A 187 4.95 -4.20 10.63
C ILE A 187 4.01 -3.10 10.12
N PRO A 188 2.86 -3.47 9.51
CA PRO A 188 1.92 -2.47 8.98
C PRO A 188 1.29 -1.63 10.11
N PHE A 189 1.39 -2.10 11.36
CA PHE A 189 0.96 -1.39 12.56
C PHE A 189 2.19 -0.66 13.12
N ALA A 190 2.45 0.56 12.64
CA ALA A 190 3.56 1.35 13.11
C ALA A 190 3.58 1.40 14.66
N GLY A 191 4.58 0.78 15.27
CA GLY A 191 4.92 1.05 16.66
C GLY A 191 5.37 2.50 16.76
N CYS A 192 4.54 3.34 17.38
CA CYS A 192 4.80 4.72 17.80
C CYS A 192 5.38 5.69 16.75
N PRO A 193 4.60 6.68 16.30
CA PRO A 193 5.01 8.06 16.54
C PRO A 193 4.79 8.38 18.03
N ILE A 194 5.79 8.92 18.72
CA ILE A 194 5.66 9.51 20.07
C ILE A 194 4.72 10.73 20.11
N GLU A 195 4.07 11.05 18.99
CA GLU A 195 3.02 12.04 18.88
C GLU A 195 1.83 11.44 18.10
N MET A 196 0.67 11.35 18.76
CA MET A 196 -0.61 10.82 18.24
C MET A 196 -1.27 11.71 17.16
N ASN A 197 -0.49 12.39 16.32
CA ASN A 197 -1.05 13.14 15.20
C ASN A 197 -1.24 12.17 14.04
N GLY A 198 -2.45 11.60 13.95
CA GLY A 198 -2.86 10.65 12.91
C GLY A 198 -2.50 11.12 11.50
N HIS A 199 -2.40 10.15 10.58
CA HIS A 199 -2.02 10.28 9.16
C HIS A 199 -1.93 11.74 8.66
N SER A 200 -0.78 12.38 8.89
CA SER A 200 -0.48 13.62 8.20
C SER A 200 -0.48 13.27 6.71
N HIS A 201 -1.37 13.93 5.96
CA HIS A 201 -1.36 13.84 4.51
C HIS A 201 0.03 14.23 4.04
N ALA A 202 0.78 13.28 3.50
CA ALA A 202 2.03 13.59 2.82
C ALA A 202 1.68 14.45 1.60
N SER A 203 1.85 15.75 1.73
CA SER A 203 1.76 16.68 0.61
C SER A 203 3.07 16.59 -0.16
N CYS A 204 3.01 16.34 -1.47
CA CYS A 204 4.19 16.39 -2.35
C CYS A 204 4.87 17.77 -2.37
N GLN A 205 4.25 18.81 -1.79
CA GLN A 205 4.69 20.19 -1.88
C GLN A 205 5.33 20.73 -0.59
N ASP A 206 5.40 19.94 0.48
CA ASP A 206 5.87 20.44 1.78
C ASP A 206 7.11 19.68 2.30
N PRO A 207 8.31 20.04 1.81
CA PRO A 207 9.56 19.33 2.15
C PRO A 207 10.03 19.53 3.60
N GLY A 208 9.32 20.30 4.44
CA GLY A 208 9.80 20.73 5.75
C GLY A 208 9.10 20.16 6.99
N ALA A 209 7.91 19.56 6.88
CA ALA A 209 7.07 19.29 8.05
C ALA A 209 7.27 17.91 8.71
N CYS A 210 7.88 16.95 8.01
CA CYS A 210 8.12 15.59 8.52
C CYS A 210 9.64 15.40 8.69
N GLY A 211 10.12 15.46 9.93
CA GLY A 211 11.54 15.56 10.30
C GLY A 211 12.54 14.79 9.41
N GLN A 212 13.49 15.55 8.85
CA GLN A 212 14.86 15.18 8.48
C GLN A 212 15.12 13.76 7.92
N HIS A 213 14.26 13.25 7.05
CA HIS A 213 14.80 12.54 5.91
C HIS A 213 15.09 13.57 4.81
N PRO A 214 16.20 13.46 4.04
CA PRO A 214 16.27 14.10 2.73
C PRO A 214 15.12 13.62 1.78
N ALA A 215 14.35 12.62 2.24
CA ALA A 215 13.24 11.92 1.62
C ALA A 215 11.85 12.45 2.05
N GLY A 216 11.48 13.62 1.51
CA GLY A 216 10.08 13.95 1.22
C GLY A 216 9.56 13.28 -0.07
N SER A 217 10.42 12.53 -0.75
CA SER A 217 10.07 11.77 -1.95
C SER A 217 9.14 10.62 -1.56
N LEU A 218 7.86 10.76 -1.87
CA LEU A 218 6.99 9.59 -2.00
C LEU A 218 7.63 8.66 -3.03
N TYR A 219 7.63 7.36 -2.73
CA TYR A 219 8.08 6.35 -3.67
C TYR A 219 6.87 5.64 -4.26
N GLY A 220 7.06 5.01 -5.41
CA GLY A 220 6.08 4.17 -6.06
C GLY A 220 6.72 2.91 -6.63
N LEU A 221 5.87 1.92 -6.88
CA LEU A 221 6.23 0.74 -7.65
C LEU A 221 5.91 1.02 -9.12
N THR A 222 6.89 0.85 -10.00
CA THR A 222 6.74 0.98 -11.45
C THR A 222 7.43 -0.16 -12.17
N PHE A 223 7.19 -0.30 -13.48
CA PHE A 223 7.89 -1.26 -14.33
C PHE A 223 8.86 -0.54 -15.26
N VAL A 224 10.13 -0.95 -15.23
CA VAL A 224 11.19 -0.46 -16.11
C VAL A 224 11.83 -1.66 -16.79
N GLY A 225 11.77 -1.72 -18.12
CA GLY A 225 12.33 -2.86 -18.87
C GLY A 225 11.66 -4.21 -18.56
N GLY A 226 10.42 -4.22 -18.07
CA GLY A 226 9.71 -5.43 -17.66
C GLY A 226 9.99 -5.87 -16.21
N GLU A 227 10.91 -5.22 -15.51
CA GLU A 227 11.19 -5.46 -14.09
C GLU A 227 10.42 -4.46 -13.22
N MET A 228 9.86 -4.94 -12.11
CA MET A 228 9.31 -4.06 -11.10
C MET A 228 10.44 -3.39 -10.32
N VAL A 229 10.36 -2.07 -10.16
CA VAL A 229 11.32 -1.26 -9.42
C VAL A 229 10.61 -0.33 -8.46
N PHE A 230 11.24 -0.08 -7.31
CA PHE A 230 10.78 0.91 -6.34
C PHE A 230 11.56 2.20 -6.58
N GLN A 231 10.87 3.26 -7.00
CA GLN A 231 11.48 4.51 -7.41
C GLN A 231 10.77 5.73 -6.80
N PRO A 232 11.48 6.85 -6.61
CA PRO A 232 10.86 8.13 -6.25
C PRO A 232 9.76 8.57 -7.25
N LEU A 233 8.67 9.17 -6.77
CA LEU A 233 7.54 9.59 -7.62
C LEU A 233 7.91 10.70 -8.60
N ASP A 234 8.87 11.57 -8.26
CA ASP A 234 9.43 12.58 -9.16
C ASP A 234 10.17 11.95 -10.34
N VAL A 235 10.95 10.90 -10.10
CA VAL A 235 11.59 10.09 -11.16
C VAL A 235 10.53 9.40 -12.02
N MET A 236 9.48 8.83 -11.40
CA MET A 236 8.38 8.21 -12.13
C MET A 236 7.58 9.22 -12.98
N ALA A 237 7.51 10.49 -12.58
CA ALA A 237 6.80 11.51 -13.33
C ALA A 237 7.49 11.87 -14.65
N VAL A 238 8.82 11.77 -14.70
CA VAL A 238 9.63 12.07 -15.91
C VAL A 238 9.99 10.81 -16.71
N THR A 239 9.94 9.63 -16.09
CA THR A 239 10.23 8.35 -16.75
C THR A 239 8.95 7.80 -17.36
N PRO A 240 8.81 7.72 -18.70
CA PRO A 240 7.60 7.17 -19.31
C PRO A 240 7.43 5.72 -18.87
N ALA A 241 6.25 5.38 -18.35
CA ALA A 241 5.90 4.01 -18.04
C ALA A 241 5.99 3.20 -19.34
N VAL A 242 7.02 2.35 -19.46
CA VAL A 242 7.15 1.46 -20.61
C VAL A 242 6.00 0.47 -20.49
N SER A 243 4.99 0.64 -21.33
CA SER A 243 3.80 -0.18 -21.27
C SER A 243 4.19 -1.64 -21.52
N ALA A 244 3.81 -2.53 -20.59
CA ALA A 244 4.07 -3.97 -20.68
C ALA A 244 3.59 -4.61 -22.00
N ARG A 245 2.76 -3.91 -22.78
CA ARG A 245 2.37 -4.30 -24.14
C ARG A 245 3.56 -4.53 -25.08
N ALA A 246 4.70 -3.87 -24.89
CA ALA A 246 5.88 -4.09 -25.74
C ALA A 246 6.54 -5.48 -25.55
N LEU A 247 6.19 -6.22 -24.48
CA LEU A 247 6.70 -7.57 -24.21
C LEU A 247 5.79 -8.70 -24.72
N GLY A 248 4.61 -8.37 -25.28
CA GLY A 248 3.56 -9.35 -25.60
C GLY A 248 3.64 -10.05 -26.95
N ASP A 249 4.46 -9.60 -27.90
CA ASP A 249 4.39 -10.07 -29.30
C ASP A 249 5.46 -11.12 -29.68
N LYS A 250 5.95 -11.92 -28.72
CA LYS A 250 6.75 -13.11 -29.06
C LYS A 250 5.80 -14.29 -29.36
N PRO A 251 5.78 -14.84 -30.60
CA PRO A 251 4.90 -15.95 -30.92
C PRO A 251 5.21 -17.15 -30.02
N SER A 252 4.17 -17.68 -29.39
CA SER A 252 4.21 -18.91 -28.59
C SER A 252 4.70 -20.07 -29.45
N ALA A 253 6.00 -20.36 -29.40
CA ALA A 253 6.57 -21.58 -29.97
C ALA A 253 6.35 -22.74 -29.00
N GLU A 254 5.91 -23.87 -29.55
CA GLU A 254 5.63 -25.12 -28.85
C GLU A 254 6.78 -25.57 -27.96
N ALA A 255 6.45 -25.87 -26.70
CA ALA A 255 7.36 -26.38 -25.70
C ALA A 255 7.84 -27.80 -26.07
N THR A 256 9.04 -27.88 -26.65
CA THR A 256 9.80 -29.14 -26.70
C THR A 256 10.62 -29.24 -25.43
N THR A 257 10.24 -30.20 -24.58
CA THR A 257 10.92 -30.58 -23.34
C THR A 257 12.35 -31.03 -23.63
N THR A 258 13.31 -30.13 -23.44
CA THR A 258 14.73 -30.47 -23.34
C THR A 258 15.17 -30.12 -21.93
N GLN A 259 15.79 -31.08 -21.25
CA GLN A 259 16.33 -30.95 -19.88
C GLN A 259 17.16 -29.66 -19.73
N PRO A 260 17.05 -28.95 -18.60
CA PRO A 260 17.86 -27.77 -18.35
C PRO A 260 19.30 -28.21 -18.10
N THR A 261 20.15 -27.93 -19.08
CA THR A 261 21.59 -27.75 -18.83
C THR A 261 21.74 -26.56 -17.90
N GLU A 262 22.56 -26.75 -16.88
CA GLU A 262 23.11 -25.78 -15.93
C GLU A 262 23.03 -24.33 -16.44
N ILE A 263 22.20 -23.52 -15.75
CA ILE A 263 22.08 -22.09 -16.01
C ILE A 263 23.34 -21.43 -15.43
N ASP A 264 24.35 -21.28 -16.28
CA ASP A 264 25.38 -20.28 -16.07
C ASP A 264 24.68 -18.93 -15.94
N THR A 265 24.73 -18.35 -14.74
CA THR A 265 24.30 -16.97 -14.53
C THR A 265 25.23 -16.10 -15.36
N PRO A 266 24.76 -15.35 -16.39
CA PRO A 266 25.64 -14.51 -17.17
C PRO A 266 26.25 -13.48 -16.21
N ALA A 267 27.57 -13.55 -16.04
CA ALA A 267 28.34 -12.51 -15.38
C ALA A 267 27.89 -11.16 -15.93
N GLY A 268 27.49 -10.26 -15.03
CA GLY A 268 26.64 -9.10 -15.29
C GLY A 268 26.96 -8.41 -16.61
N VAL A 269 26.02 -8.50 -17.56
CA VAL A 269 26.10 -7.77 -18.82
C VAL A 269 26.14 -6.29 -18.49
N PHE A 270 27.25 -5.65 -18.83
CA PHE A 270 27.46 -4.22 -18.60
C PHE A 270 26.57 -3.41 -19.55
N GLU A 271 25.61 -2.67 -19.01
CA GLU A 271 24.72 -1.79 -19.77
C GLU A 271 25.18 -0.32 -19.58
N PRO A 272 25.72 0.35 -20.62
CA PRO A 272 26.38 1.65 -20.49
C PRO A 272 25.52 2.74 -19.85
N GLY A 273 24.26 2.88 -20.30
CA GLY A 273 23.35 3.91 -19.78
C GLY A 273 23.00 3.72 -18.30
N GLY A 274 23.05 2.47 -17.80
CA GLY A 274 22.88 2.20 -16.38
C GLY A 274 24.07 2.65 -15.54
N VAL A 275 25.28 2.62 -16.09
CA VAL A 275 26.50 3.03 -15.39
C VAL A 275 26.56 4.55 -15.24
N GLU A 276 26.26 5.29 -16.32
CA GLU A 276 26.24 6.76 -16.31
C GLU A 276 25.33 7.31 -15.19
N THR A 277 24.08 6.84 -15.16
CA THR A 277 23.08 7.29 -14.18
C THR A 277 23.50 6.98 -12.74
N ARG A 278 24.04 5.77 -12.49
CA ARG A 278 24.44 5.36 -11.15
C ARG A 278 25.70 6.07 -10.67
N LEU A 279 26.67 6.26 -11.56
CA LEU A 279 27.91 6.96 -11.23
C LEU A 279 27.63 8.44 -10.94
N HIS A 280 26.78 9.09 -11.73
CA HIS A 280 26.35 10.46 -11.47
C HIS A 280 25.67 10.59 -10.10
N ALA A 281 24.75 9.69 -9.75
CA ALA A 281 24.08 9.69 -8.45
C ALA A 281 25.05 9.46 -7.28
N TYR A 282 26.03 8.56 -7.47
CA TYR A 282 27.08 8.31 -6.48
C TYR A 282 27.94 9.55 -6.22
N LEU A 283 28.43 10.21 -7.27
CA LEU A 283 29.23 11.44 -7.13
C LEU A 283 28.45 12.55 -6.44
N ALA A 284 27.18 12.74 -6.82
CA ALA A 284 26.30 13.69 -6.15
C ALA A 284 26.12 13.39 -4.65
N SER A 285 26.05 12.11 -4.25
CA SER A 285 25.94 11.72 -2.84
C SER A 285 27.18 12.04 -2.00
N LEU A 286 28.34 12.20 -2.65
CA LEU A 286 29.59 12.62 -2.01
C LEU A 286 29.74 14.15 -1.96
N GLY A 287 28.75 14.90 -2.49
CA GLY A 287 28.84 16.35 -2.67
C GLY A 287 29.77 16.77 -3.80
N LEU A 288 30.07 15.86 -4.74
CA LEU A 288 30.87 16.13 -5.93
C LEU A 288 29.90 16.41 -7.09
N GLU A 289 29.67 17.69 -7.38
CA GLU A 289 28.86 18.08 -8.53
C GLU A 289 29.65 17.89 -9.83
N VAL A 290 29.07 17.15 -10.78
CA VAL A 290 29.61 16.91 -12.12
C VAL A 290 28.56 17.31 -13.15
N GLU A 291 29.00 17.81 -14.30
CA GLU A 291 28.08 18.30 -15.34
C GLU A 291 27.57 17.16 -16.21
N ALA A 292 28.45 16.22 -16.54
CA ALA A 292 28.12 15.10 -17.41
C ALA A 292 28.97 13.88 -17.06
N VAL A 293 28.37 12.70 -17.25
CA VAL A 293 29.04 11.40 -17.18
C VAL A 293 28.69 10.64 -18.45
N HIS A 294 29.70 10.23 -19.20
CA HIS A 294 29.55 9.44 -20.42
C HIS A 294 30.36 8.15 -20.31
N ALA A 295 29.72 7.02 -20.56
CA ALA A 295 30.34 5.71 -20.56
C ALA A 295 30.27 5.11 -21.97
N THR A 296 31.43 4.97 -22.62
CA THR A 296 31.53 4.39 -23.96
C THR A 296 32.35 3.10 -23.92
N PRO A 297 31.82 1.98 -24.43
CA PRO A 297 32.61 0.77 -24.62
C PRO A 297 33.62 1.00 -25.78
N VAL A 298 34.89 0.69 -25.55
CA VAL A 298 35.97 0.80 -26.54
C VAL A 298 36.75 -0.51 -26.57
N GLY A 299 36.38 -1.43 -27.46
CA GLY A 299 36.93 -2.78 -27.45
C GLY A 299 36.46 -3.54 -26.21
N ASP A 300 37.41 -4.11 -25.47
CA ASP A 300 37.17 -4.80 -24.18
C ASP A 300 37.26 -3.84 -22.98
N ASP A 301 37.65 -2.58 -23.22
CA ASP A 301 37.80 -1.55 -22.19
C ASP A 301 36.56 -0.65 -22.09
N PHE A 302 36.34 -0.09 -20.91
CA PHE A 302 35.32 0.93 -20.69
C PHE A 302 35.93 2.30 -20.46
N HIS A 303 35.58 3.23 -21.34
CA HIS A 303 36.01 4.62 -21.23
C HIS A 303 34.91 5.41 -20.52
N ILE A 304 35.23 5.91 -19.33
CA ILE A 304 34.36 6.80 -18.56
C ILE A 304 34.91 8.21 -18.69
N ARG A 305 34.13 9.09 -19.31
CA ARG A 305 34.42 10.51 -19.43
C ARG A 305 33.52 11.28 -18.47
N VAL A 306 34.12 12.10 -17.61
CA VAL A 306 33.39 12.96 -16.67
C VAL A 306 33.77 14.41 -16.91
N THR A 307 32.75 15.24 -17.13
CA THR A 307 32.92 16.70 -17.30
C THR A 307 32.67 17.38 -15.97
N ILE A 308 33.63 18.20 -15.53
CA ILE A 308 33.59 18.89 -14.24
C ILE A 308 33.72 20.42 -14.41
N PRO A 309 33.12 21.21 -13.50
CA PRO A 309 33.35 22.64 -13.42
C PRO A 309 34.84 23.00 -13.21
N LEU A 310 35.26 24.16 -13.74
CA LEU A 310 36.67 24.62 -13.75
C LEU A 310 37.30 24.79 -12.35
N ASP A 311 36.48 24.97 -11.31
CA ASP A 311 36.91 25.23 -9.94
C ASP A 311 37.04 23.97 -9.07
N ILE A 312 36.66 22.80 -9.59
CA ILE A 312 36.70 21.55 -8.85
C ILE A 312 38.00 20.79 -9.15
N PRO A 313 38.75 20.35 -8.11
CA PRO A 313 39.93 19.53 -8.34
C PRO A 313 39.53 18.17 -8.93
N SER A 314 40.17 17.76 -10.03
CA SER A 314 39.87 16.49 -10.69
C SER A 314 40.33 15.25 -9.92
N HIS A 315 41.33 15.38 -9.06
CA HIS A 315 41.96 14.23 -8.38
C HIS A 315 41.01 13.46 -7.44
N PRO A 316 40.26 14.11 -6.51
CA PRO A 316 39.31 13.41 -5.65
C PRO A 316 38.17 12.72 -6.44
N ILE A 317 37.74 13.33 -7.54
CA ILE A 317 36.71 12.77 -8.42
C ILE A 317 37.24 11.50 -9.10
N HIS A 318 38.47 11.53 -9.60
CA HIS A 318 39.09 10.38 -10.25
C HIS A 318 39.20 9.19 -9.29
N GLU A 319 39.65 9.43 -8.06
CA GLU A 319 39.79 8.39 -7.04
C GLU A 319 38.42 7.78 -6.69
N ALA A 320 37.41 8.61 -6.41
CA ALA A 320 36.05 8.16 -6.12
C ALA A 320 35.44 7.32 -7.26
N ILE A 321 35.64 7.73 -8.52
CA ILE A 321 35.17 6.95 -9.69
C ILE A 321 35.87 5.60 -9.75
N THR A 322 37.18 5.57 -9.56
CA THR A 322 38.00 4.35 -9.67
C THR A 322 37.60 3.34 -8.59
N ASP A 323 37.47 3.78 -7.34
CA ASP A 323 37.06 2.94 -6.22
C ASP A 323 35.66 2.36 -6.43
N TRP A 324 34.71 3.21 -6.87
CA TRP A 324 33.34 2.78 -7.14
C TRP A 324 33.27 1.75 -8.27
N LEU A 325 34.04 1.93 -9.34
CA LEU A 325 34.11 0.97 -10.46
C LEU A 325 34.71 -0.36 -10.01
N ALA A 326 35.80 -0.33 -9.22
CA ALA A 326 36.45 -1.53 -8.71
C ALA A 326 35.54 -2.33 -7.78
N GLU A 327 34.77 -1.65 -6.91
CA GLU A 327 33.81 -2.29 -6.01
C GLU A 327 32.65 -2.93 -6.79
N ARG A 328 32.11 -2.21 -7.77
CA ARG A 328 30.88 -2.63 -8.46
C ARG A 328 31.12 -3.64 -9.57
N TYR A 329 32.31 -3.64 -10.16
CA TYR A 329 32.68 -4.46 -11.32
C TYR A 329 34.04 -5.14 -11.10
N PRO A 330 34.15 -6.04 -10.11
CA PRO A 330 35.44 -6.64 -9.72
C PRO A 330 36.06 -7.54 -10.79
N ASN A 331 35.28 -7.95 -11.81
CA ASN A 331 35.71 -8.84 -12.88
C ASN A 331 36.02 -8.11 -14.20
N SER A 332 35.89 -6.78 -14.25
CA SER A 332 36.21 -6.02 -15.45
C SER A 332 37.72 -5.81 -15.54
N GLU A 333 38.31 -6.17 -16.69
CA GLU A 333 39.77 -6.20 -16.85
C GLU A 333 40.41 -4.82 -16.86
N SER A 334 39.71 -3.77 -17.32
CA SER A 334 40.23 -2.41 -17.27
C SER A 334 39.15 -1.32 -17.40
N PHE A 335 39.38 -0.19 -16.72
CA PHE A 335 38.61 1.04 -16.85
C PHE A 335 39.56 2.19 -17.18
N VAL A 336 39.17 3.02 -18.16
CA VAL A 336 39.89 4.25 -18.50
C VAL A 336 39.03 5.42 -18.08
N VAL A 337 39.43 6.13 -17.02
CA VAL A 337 38.72 7.31 -16.52
C VAL A 337 39.40 8.57 -17.07
N GLN A 338 38.64 9.40 -17.77
CA GLN A 338 39.06 10.70 -18.28
C GLN A 338 38.20 11.79 -17.64
N ILE A 339 38.86 12.77 -17.01
CA ILE A 339 38.19 13.95 -16.45
C ILE A 339 38.53 15.14 -17.34
N GLU A 340 37.50 15.77 -17.88
CA GLU A 340 37.61 16.96 -18.72
C GLU A 340 37.02 18.15 -17.94
N ASN A 341 37.73 19.28 -17.93
CA ASN A 341 37.13 20.52 -17.44
C ASN A 341 36.23 21.07 -18.54
N GLU A 342 35.11 21.68 -18.15
CA GLU A 342 34.25 22.40 -19.09
C GLU A 342 35.11 23.40 -19.88
N SER A 343 35.27 23.15 -21.19
CA SER A 343 36.04 24.03 -22.06
C SER A 343 35.29 25.33 -22.20
N GLN A 344 35.91 26.45 -21.78
CA GLN A 344 35.37 27.78 -22.03
C GLN A 344 35.06 27.92 -23.54
N PRO A 345 33.81 28.28 -23.91
CA PRO A 345 33.35 28.29 -25.30
C PRO A 345 34.12 29.26 -26.21
#